data_AF-A0A396IU93-F1
#
_entry.id   AF-A0A396IU93-F1
#
_cell.length_a   1.000
_cell.length_b   1.000
_cell.length_c   1.000
_cell.angle_alpha   90.00
_cell.angle_beta   90.00
_cell.angle_gamma   90.00
#
_symmetry.space_group_name_H-M   'P 1'
#
loop_
_entity.id
_entity.type
_entity.pdbx_description
1 polymer ?
#
loop_
_entity_poly.entity_id
_entity_poly.type
_entity_poly.pdbx_seq_one_letter_code
_entity_poly.pdbx_strand_id
1 'polypeptide(L)' 'MNCQEFQDLKRDKNEIDLDDKFLELAKINKWKRCPNCSIYVKRSSGCEHMKCRCKCNFCYLCGKKWKHGHLCKKRKHF' A
#
# COMPACT_ATOMS: atom_id res chain seq x y z
N MET A 1 23.68 -11.34 24.96
CA MET A 1 23.04 -10.80 23.75
C MET A 1 22.56 -11.95 22.89
N ASN A 2 21.48 -12.56 23.33
CA ASN A 2 20.70 -13.49 22.51
C ASN A 2 19.63 -12.71 21.74
N CYS A 3 19.05 -13.34 20.72
CA CYS A 3 18.00 -12.71 19.88
C CYS A 3 16.77 -12.27 20.70
N GLN A 4 16.50 -12.92 21.84
CA GLN A 4 15.40 -12.60 22.74
C GLN A 4 15.62 -11.23 23.41
N GLU A 5 16.82 -11.00 23.96
CA GLU A 5 17.20 -9.74 24.60
C GLU A 5 17.14 -8.56 23.62
N PHE A 6 17.43 -8.78 22.33
CA PHE A 6 17.33 -7.73 21.31
C PHE A 6 15.87 -7.35 20.96
N GLN A 7 14.95 -8.30 21.06
CA GLN A 7 13.52 -8.06 20.78
C GLN A 7 12.84 -7.30 21.92
N ASP A 8 13.21 -7.58 23.17
CA ASP A 8 12.63 -6.93 24.36
C ASP A 8 13.10 -5.46 24.55
N LEU A 9 14.25 -5.08 23.97
CA LEU A 9 14.76 -3.70 24.00
C LEU A 9 13.92 -2.69 23.20
N LYS A 10 13.01 -3.13 22.32
CA LYS A 10 12.16 -2.25 21.50
C LYS A 10 10.98 -1.61 22.25
N ARG A 11 10.82 -1.89 23.54
CA ARG A 11 9.61 -1.51 24.29
C ARG A 11 9.71 -0.19 25.07
N ASP A 12 10.85 0.50 25.09
CA ASP A 12 10.97 1.75 25.84
C ASP A 12 11.63 2.87 25.03
N LYS A 13 10.86 3.94 24.82
CA LYS A 13 11.21 5.29 24.30
C LYS A 13 11.20 5.51 22.79
N ASN A 14 10.12 6.16 22.33
CA ASN A 14 10.11 7.10 21.21
C ASN A 14 10.46 6.57 19.80
N GLU A 15 10.18 5.30 19.49
CA GLU A 15 9.89 4.96 18.10
C GLU A 15 8.45 5.41 17.84
N ILE A 16 8.25 6.58 17.22
CA ILE A 16 7.04 6.78 16.42
C ILE A 16 7.03 5.60 15.47
N ASP A 17 6.13 4.67 15.78
CA ASP A 17 6.01 3.34 15.19
C ASP A 17 6.31 3.46 13.69
N LEU A 18 7.37 2.81 13.21
CA LEU A 18 7.79 2.91 11.81
C LEU A 18 6.63 2.53 10.88
N ASP A 19 5.71 1.68 11.36
CA ASP A 19 4.45 1.36 10.70
C ASP A 19 3.52 2.58 10.65
N ASP A 20 3.32 3.31 11.74
CA ASP A 20 2.55 4.57 11.75
C ASP A 20 3.09 5.61 10.76
N LYS A 21 4.40 5.90 10.74
CA LYS A 21 5.00 6.81 9.72
C LYS A 21 4.77 6.31 8.31
N PHE A 22 4.89 5.00 8.08
CA PHE A 22 4.64 4.40 6.79
C PHE A 22 3.16 4.54 6.38
N LEU A 23 2.24 4.34 7.32
CA LEU A 23 0.80 4.49 7.11
C LEU A 23 0.43 5.94 6.82
N GLU A 24 1.03 6.91 7.50
CA GLU A 24 0.87 8.35 7.19
C GLU A 24 1.34 8.67 5.77
N LEU A 25 2.56 8.25 5.40
CA LEU A 25 3.08 8.45 4.06
C LEU A 25 2.19 7.81 2.99
N ALA A 26 1.69 6.59 3.25
CA ALA A 26 0.78 5.90 2.35
C ALA A 26 -0.55 6.64 2.18
N LYS A 27 -1.08 7.24 3.26
CA LYS A 27 -2.29 8.09 3.21
C LYS A 27 -2.04 9.37 2.39
N ILE A 28 -0.96 10.10 2.68
CA ILE A 28 -0.60 11.36 1.99
C ILE A 28 -0.40 11.13 0.49
N ASN A 29 0.35 10.08 0.14
CA ASN A 29 0.63 9.74 -1.26
C ASN A 29 -0.50 8.94 -1.94
N LYS A 30 -1.62 8.71 -1.24
CA LYS A 30 -2.79 7.96 -1.72
C LYS A 30 -2.43 6.58 -2.30
N TRP A 31 -1.49 5.89 -1.68
CA TRP A 31 -1.08 4.56 -2.13
C TRP A 31 -2.24 3.58 -2.02
N LYS A 32 -2.37 2.71 -3.02
CA LYS A 32 -3.42 1.69 -3.04
C LYS A 32 -2.92 0.38 -2.50
N ARG A 33 -3.80 -0.28 -1.74
CA ARG A 33 -3.62 -1.66 -1.33
C ARG A 33 -3.97 -2.60 -2.46
N CYS A 34 -3.20 -3.68 -2.60
CA CYS A 34 -3.54 -4.76 -3.52
C CYS A 34 -4.81 -5.47 -3.03
N PRO A 35 -5.82 -5.71 -3.88
CA PRO A 35 -7.04 -6.40 -3.46
C PRO A 35 -6.83 -7.89 -3.12
N ASN A 36 -5.66 -8.47 -3.42
CA ASN A 36 -5.37 -9.88 -3.19
C ASN A 36 -4.52 -10.14 -1.94
N CYS A 37 -3.49 -9.33 -1.71
CA CYS A 37 -2.55 -9.52 -0.60
C CYS A 37 -2.47 -8.33 0.36
N SER A 38 -3.32 -7.31 0.17
CA SER A 38 -3.46 -6.13 1.03
C SER A 38 -2.23 -5.25 1.23
N ILE A 39 -1.09 -5.57 0.62
CA ILE A 39 0.12 -4.74 0.67
C ILE A 39 -0.11 -3.40 -0.03
N TYR A 40 0.48 -2.34 0.51
CA TYR A 40 0.51 -1.03 -0.14
C TYR A 40 1.44 -1.05 -1.34
N VAL A 41 0.97 -0.47 -2.43
CA VAL A 41 1.72 -0.35 -3.67
C VAL A 41 1.89 1.14 -3.98
N LYS A 42 3.13 1.59 -4.12
CA LYS A 42 3.46 2.91 -4.65
C LYS A 42 3.45 2.87 -6.18
N ARG A 43 2.80 3.83 -6.81
CA ARG A 43 2.93 4.07 -8.25
C ARG A 43 3.98 5.15 -8.49
N SER A 44 5.05 4.81 -9.21
CA SER A 44 6.09 5.80 -9.57
C SER A 44 5.63 6.72 -10.71
N SER A 45 4.96 6.18 -11.73
CA SER A 45 4.41 6.94 -12.87
C SER A 45 3.54 6.03 -13.75
N GLY A 46 2.83 6.60 -14.73
CA GLY A 46 2.18 5.85 -15.82
C GLY A 46 0.70 5.49 -15.62
N CYS A 47 0.29 4.38 -16.24
CA CYS A 47 -1.10 3.92 -16.38
C CYS A 47 -1.76 3.60 -15.02
N GLU A 48 -3.09 3.56 -15.00
CA GLU A 48 -3.89 3.10 -13.86
C GLU A 48 -3.89 1.58 -13.68
N HIS A 49 -3.50 0.81 -14.70
CA HIS A 49 -3.28 -0.62 -14.59
C HIS A 49 -1.97 -0.91 -13.87
N MET A 50 -2.03 -1.53 -12.69
CA MET A 50 -0.85 -1.95 -11.92
C MET A 50 -0.83 -3.45 -11.67
N LYS A 51 0.39 -4.01 -11.66
CA LYS A 51 0.67 -5.40 -11.29
C LYS A 51 1.33 -5.45 -9.92
N CYS A 52 0.73 -6.18 -8.99
CA CYS A 52 1.30 -6.43 -7.67
C CYS A 52 2.40 -7.51 -7.71
N ARG A 53 3.28 -7.53 -6.71
CA ARG A 53 4.26 -8.61 -6.49
C ARG A 53 3.61 -9.99 -6.34
N CYS A 54 2.39 -10.05 -5.83
CA CYS A 54 1.57 -11.28 -5.80
C CYS A 54 0.98 -11.67 -7.17
N LYS A 55 1.42 -11.03 -8.27
CA LYS A 55 0.97 -11.21 -9.65
C LYS A 55 -0.46 -10.77 -9.94
N CYS A 56 -1.20 -10.24 -8.96
CA CYS A 56 -2.54 -9.68 -9.18
C CYS A 56 -2.46 -8.34 -9.93
N ASN A 57 -3.21 -8.25 -11.04
CA ASN A 57 -3.43 -7.00 -11.75
C ASN A 57 -4.63 -6.27 -11.16
N PHE A 58 -4.49 -4.98 -10.87
CA PHE A 58 -5.53 -4.16 -10.27
C PHE A 58 -5.47 -2.71 -10.76
N CYS A 59 -6.58 -2.01 -10.63
CA CYS A 59 -6.68 -0.60 -10.96
C CYS A 59 -6.20 0.25 -9.79
N TYR A 60 -5.20 1.09 -10.01
CA TYR A 60 -4.64 1.98 -9.00
C TYR A 60 -5.57 3.14 -8.63
N LEU A 61 -6.58 3.44 -9.45
CA LEU A 61 -7.56 4.47 -9.11
C LEU A 61 -8.61 3.94 -8.12
N CYS A 62 -9.21 2.78 -8.42
CA CYS A 62 -10.30 2.24 -7.61
C CYS A 62 -9.92 1.09 -6.66
N GLY A 63 -8.70 0.53 -6.77
CA GLY A 63 -8.23 -0.60 -5.96
C GLY A 63 -8.81 -1.97 -6.34
N LYS A 64 -9.66 -2.05 -7.37
CA LYS A 64 -10.31 -3.31 -7.79
C LYS A 64 -9.43 -4.12 -8.72
N LYS A 65 -9.61 -5.45 -8.71
CA LYS A 65 -8.94 -6.37 -9.65
C LYS A 65 -9.23 -5.97 -11.10
N TRP A 66 -8.18 -5.94 -11.92
CA TRP A 66 -8.27 -5.60 -13.33
C TRP A 66 -8.85 -6.78 -14.11
N LYS A 67 -9.91 -6.54 -14.87
CA LYS A 67 -10.57 -7.52 -15.76
C LYS A 67 -10.71 -6.91 -17.15
N HIS A 68 -10.94 -7.74 -18.17
CA HIS A 68 -11.16 -7.26 -19.54
C HIS A 68 -12.33 -6.25 -19.56
N GLY A 69 -12.13 -5.08 -20.19
CA GLY A 69 -13.14 -4.00 -20.19
C GLY A 69 -13.27 -3.23 -18.87
N HIS A 70 -12.24 -3.22 -18.01
CA HIS A 70 -12.28 -2.44 -16.76
C HIS A 70 -12.44 -0.94 -17.05
N LEU A 71 -13.63 -0.41 -16.78
CA LEU A 71 -13.91 1.02 -16.80
C LEU A 71 -13.83 1.57 -15.39
N CYS A 72 -12.72 2.27 -15.10
CA CYS A 72 -12.64 3.04 -13.87
C CYS A 72 -13.49 4.30 -14.03
N LYS A 73 -14.69 4.32 -13.44
CA LYS A 73 -15.49 5.55 -13.32
C LYS A 73 -14.71 6.55 -12.47
N LYS A 74 -13.84 7.33 -13.10
CA LYS A 74 -13.28 8.55 -12.48
C LYS A 74 -14.49 9.33 -12.00
N ARG A 75 -14.62 9.52 -10.69
CA ARG A 75 -15.64 10.43 -10.15
C ARG A 75 -15.37 11.77 -10.82
N LYS A 76 -16.22 12.15 -11.77
CA LYS A 76 -16.30 13.54 -12.24
C LYS A 76 -16.77 14.31 -11.01
N HIS A 77 -15.83 14.97 -10.33
CA HIS A 77 -16.20 16.10 -9.50
C HIS A 77 -16.59 17.19 -10.50
N PHE A 78 -17.90 17.43 -10.60
CA PHE A 78 -18.45 18.69 -11.08
C PHE A 78 -18.41 19.67 -9.90
#